data_AF-A0A0R2CKX0-F1
#
_entry.id   AF-A0A0R2CKX0-F1
#
_cell.length_a   1.000
_cell.length_b   1.000
_cell.length_c   1.000
_cell.angle_alpha   90.00
_cell.angle_beta   90.00
_cell.angle_gamma   90.00
#
_symmetry.space_group_name_H-M   'P 1'
#
loop_
_entity.id
_entity.type
_entity.pdbx_description
1 polymer ?
#
loop_
_entity_poly.entity_id
_entity_poly.type
_entity_poly.pdbx_seq_one_letter_code
_entity_poly.pdbx_strand_id
1 'polypeptide(L)'
;MPQADIFNPDGSIKQNAFIHDKKTGKPNTLYLKPVQQDLLLYHQWLLENKLHSEWLFPSTQQPKRHKQKLTFAYVFLLITIPNLINRTIS
;
A
#
# COMPACT_ATOMS: atom_id res chain seq x y z
N MET A 1 -3.99 -4.53 -5.19
CA MET A 1 -4.84 -3.39 -4.82
C MET A 1 -4.30 -2.14 -5.50
N PRO A 2 -5.06 -1.53 -6.41
CA PRO A 2 -4.79 -0.21 -6.97
C PRO A 2 -4.58 0.86 -5.90
N GLN A 3 -3.76 1.87 -6.19
CA GLN A 3 -3.61 3.07 -5.34
C GLN A 3 -4.93 3.83 -5.23
N ALA A 4 -5.73 3.85 -6.29
CA ALA A 4 -7.03 4.50 -6.32
C ALA A 4 -8.06 3.89 -5.34
N ASP A 5 -7.81 2.69 -4.81
CA ASP A 5 -8.65 2.10 -3.76
C ASP A 5 -8.35 2.67 -2.37
N ILE A 6 -7.22 3.39 -2.21
CA ILE A 6 -6.71 3.91 -0.95
C ILE A 6 -6.66 5.43 -0.95
N PHE A 7 -6.15 6.01 -2.02
CA PHE A 7 -5.96 7.45 -2.16
C PHE A 7 -7.10 8.06 -2.97
N ASN A 8 -7.55 9.23 -2.54
CA ASN A 8 -8.41 10.11 -3.30
C ASN A 8 -7.56 10.91 -4.32
N PRO A 9 -8.18 11.49 -5.36
CA PRO A 9 -7.47 12.30 -6.35
C PRO A 9 -6.72 13.51 -5.76
N ASP A 10 -7.16 14.02 -4.61
CA ASP A 10 -6.52 15.11 -3.87
C ASP A 10 -5.32 14.66 -3.01
N GLY A 11 -4.98 13.37 -3.03
CA GLY A 11 -3.91 12.78 -2.24
C GLY A 11 -4.30 12.40 -0.80
N SER A 12 -5.53 12.68 -0.37
CA SER A 12 -6.03 12.23 0.93
C SER A 12 -6.31 10.72 0.94
N ILE A 13 -6.34 10.12 2.13
CA ILE A 13 -6.61 8.68 2.29
C ILE A 13 -8.09 8.45 2.58
N LYS A 14 -8.68 7.45 1.91
CA LYS A 14 -10.03 6.98 2.18
C LYS A 14 -10.13 6.39 3.59
N GLN A 15 -11.31 6.47 4.21
CA GLN A 15 -11.51 5.85 5.52
C GLN A 15 -11.47 4.32 5.46
N ASN A 16 -11.93 3.76 4.34
CA ASN A 16 -12.08 2.34 4.12
C ASN A 16 -11.58 1.95 2.71
N ALA A 17 -11.07 0.73 2.58
CA ALA A 17 -10.84 0.09 1.29
C ALA A 17 -11.62 -1.23 1.19
N PHE A 18 -12.19 -1.49 0.01
CA PHE A 18 -12.89 -2.74 -0.26
C PHE A 18 -11.91 -3.75 -0.86
N ILE A 19 -11.80 -4.92 -0.24
CA ILE A 19 -11.01 -6.04 -0.76
C ILE A 19 -11.91 -7.22 -1.03
N HIS A 20 -11.62 -7.95 -2.11
CA HIS A 20 -12.28 -9.22 -2.39
C HIS A 20 -11.45 -10.34 -1.77
N ASP A 21 -12.01 -11.00 -0.76
CA ASP A 21 -11.39 -12.18 -0.18
C ASP A 21 -11.48 -13.34 -1.19
N LYS A 22 -10.32 -13.78 -1.69
CA LYS A 22 -10.24 -14.90 -2.65
C LYS A 22 -10.64 -16.25 -2.06
N LYS A 23 -10.56 -16.42 -0.74
CA LYS A 23 -10.87 -17.67 -0.05
C LYS A 23 -12.38 -17.85 0.14
N THR A 24 -13.09 -16.75 0.44
CA THR A 24 -14.53 -16.78 0.74
C THR A 24 -15.40 -16.18 -0.36
N GLY A 25 -14.80 -15.45 -1.31
CA GLY A 25 -15.50 -14.69 -2.35
C GLY A 25 -16.22 -13.45 -1.82
N LYS A 26 -16.19 -13.20 -0.50
CA LYS A 26 -16.95 -12.11 0.12
C LYS A 26 -16.18 -10.79 0.05
N PRO A 27 -16.87 -9.66 -0.13
CA PRO A 27 -16.27 -8.35 0.05
C PRO A 27 -15.94 -8.16 1.54
N ASN A 28 -14.69 -7.81 1.83
CA ASN A 28 -14.26 -7.37 3.15
C ASN A 28 -13.89 -5.89 3.09
N THR A 29 -14.17 -5.17 4.18
CA THR A 29 -13.80 -3.76 4.33
C THR A 29 -12.58 -3.65 5.23
N LEU A 30 -11.50 -3.06 4.72
CA LEU A 30 -10.32 -2.70 5.50
C LEU A 30 -10.51 -1.30 6.07
N TYR A 31 -10.41 -1.18 7.39
CA TYR A 31 -10.43 0.11 8.08
C TYR A 31 -9.03 0.75 8.04
N LEU A 32 -8.89 1.90 7.39
CA LEU A 32 -7.58 2.49 7.08
C LEU A 32 -7.10 3.51 8.12
N LYS A 33 -8.00 4.04 8.95
CA LYS A 33 -7.67 5.06 9.96
C LYS A 33 -6.46 4.70 10.84
N PRO A 34 -6.28 3.44 11.32
CA PRO A 34 -5.15 3.10 12.18
C PRO A 34 -3.79 3.15 11.48
N VAL A 35 -3.77 3.06 10.14
CA VAL A 35 -2.55 2.99 9.32
C VAL A 35 -2.40 4.20 8.38
N GLN A 36 -3.24 5.22 8.57
CA GLN A 36 -3.34 6.36 7.68
C GLN A 36 -2.00 7.11 7.55
N GLN A 37 -1.32 7.34 8.68
CA GLN A 37 -0.05 8.06 8.68
C GLN A 37 1.03 7.30 7.90
N ASP A 38 1.15 6.00 8.11
CA ASP A 38 2.15 5.17 7.42
C ASP A 38 1.90 5.10 5.92
N LEU A 39 0.63 5.04 5.51
CA LEU A 39 0.24 5.08 4.10
C LEU A 39 0.57 6.42 3.43
N LEU A 40 0.42 7.55 4.13
CA LEU A 40 0.84 8.86 3.62
C LEU A 40 2.35 8.93 3.43
N LEU A 41 3.11 8.51 4.45
CA LEU A 41 4.59 8.47 4.39
C LEU A 41 5.07 7.59 3.25
N TYR A 42 4.45 6.42 3.08
CA TYR A 42 4.78 5.51 1.99
C TYR A 42 4.46 6.10 0.61
N HIS A 43 3.31 6.77 0.46
CA HIS A 43 2.96 7.44 -0.80
C HIS A 43 3.96 8.55 -1.15
N GLN A 44 4.35 9.36 -0.17
CA GLN A 44 5.39 10.36 -0.36
C GLN A 44 6.70 9.73 -0.81
N TRP A 45 7.14 8.64 -0.17
CA TRP A 45 8.34 7.92 -0.56
C TRP A 45 8.27 7.41 -2.02
N LEU A 46 7.12 6.90 -2.47
CA LEU A 46 6.93 6.50 -3.87
C LEU A 46 7.14 7.67 -4.85
N LEU A 47 6.60 8.85 -4.52
CA LEU A 47 6.73 10.06 -5.34
C LEU A 47 8.18 10.55 -5.40
N GLU A 48 8.86 10.61 -4.25
CA GLU A 48 10.27 11.03 -4.15
C GLU A 48 11.20 10.11 -4.95
N ASN A 49 10.90 8.81 -4.98
CA ASN A 49 11.66 7.81 -5.74
C ASN A 49 11.21 7.67 -7.20
N LYS A 50 10.28 8.52 -7.68
CA LYS A 50 9.75 8.52 -9.06
C LYS A 50 9.14 7.17 -9.47
N LEU A 51 8.57 6.45 -8.49
CA LEU A 51 7.92 5.15 -8.70
C LEU A 51 6.45 5.36 -9.05
N HIS A 52 6.21 5.72 -10.31
CA HIS A 52 4.85 5.84 -10.84
C HIS A 52 4.26 4.45 -11.11
N SER A 53 3.18 4.12 -10.39
CA SER A 53 2.52 2.81 -10.47
C SER A 53 1.04 2.93 -10.15
N GLU A 54 0.22 2.19 -10.89
CA GLU A 54 -1.20 2.01 -10.58
C GLU A 54 -1.40 1.21 -9.28
N TRP A 55 -0.46 0.34 -8.94
CA TRP A 55 -0.53 -0.55 -7.78
C TRP A 55 0.00 0.11 -6.53
N LEU A 56 -0.67 -0.12 -5.38
CA LEU A 56 -0.21 0.37 -4.08
C LEU A 56 1.21 -0.09 -3.79
N PHE A 57 1.52 -1.37 -4.06
CA PHE A 57 2.86 -1.93 -3.89
C PHE A 57 3.43 -2.30 -5.26
N PRO A 58 4.12 -1.37 -5.96
CA PRO A 58 4.79 -1.69 -7.21
C PRO A 58 5.89 -2.73 -7.00
N SER A 59 6.05 -3.63 -7.97
CA SER A 59 7.26 -4.45 -8.01
C SER A 59 8.43 -3.63 -8.54
N THR A 60 9.52 -3.59 -7.79
CA THR A 60 10.78 -2.95 -8.20
C THR A 60 11.48 -3.67 -9.35
N GLN A 61 11.17 -4.94 -9.60
CA GLN A 61 11.77 -5.76 -10.67
C GLN A 61 10.86 -5.89 -11.91
N GLN A 62 9.53 -5.84 -11.74
CA GLN A 62 8.57 -5.98 -12.84
C GLN A 62 7.37 -5.04 -12.62
N PRO A 63 7.46 -3.76 -13.01
CA PRO A 63 6.45 -2.73 -12.71
C PRO A 63 5.02 -3.09 -13.17
N LYS A 64 4.91 -3.96 -14.19
CA LYS A 64 3.63 -4.42 -14.76
C LYS A 64 2.99 -5.62 -14.05
N ARG A 65 3.64 -6.23 -13.05
CA ARG A 65 3.20 -7.50 -12.44
C ARG A 65 2.84 -7.33 -10.97
N HIS A 66 1.55 -7.42 -10.65
CA HIS A 66 1.06 -7.44 -9.28
C HIS A 66 1.33 -8.81 -8.62
N LYS A 67 2.12 -8.87 -7.53
CA LYS A 67 2.27 -10.09 -6.71
C LYS A 67 1.13 -10.17 -5.67
N GLN A 68 0.06 -10.89 -6.02
CA GLN A 68 -1.20 -10.98 -5.26
C GLN A 68 -1.13 -11.62 -3.85
N LYS A 69 0.00 -12.22 -3.46
CA LYS A 69 0.11 -12.98 -2.19
C LYS A 69 0.77 -12.19 -1.05
N LEU A 70 1.26 -10.98 -1.33
CA LEU A 70 2.14 -10.21 -0.44
C LEU A 70 1.45 -9.00 0.20
N THR A 71 0.23 -8.63 -0.20
CA THR A 71 -0.41 -7.37 0.19
C THR A 71 -0.66 -7.24 1.70
N PHE A 72 -1.09 -8.31 2.38
CA PHE A 72 -1.32 -8.27 3.83
C PHE A 72 -0.01 -8.28 4.63
N ALA A 73 0.94 -9.12 4.23
CA ALA A 73 2.24 -9.22 4.90
C ALA A 73 3.05 -7.92 4.77
N TYR A 74 2.98 -7.20 3.65
CA TYR A 74 3.67 -5.91 3.49
C TYR A 74 3.03 -4.79 4.30
N VAL A 75 1.70 -4.68 4.35
CA VAL A 75 1.02 -3.74 5.25
C VAL A 75 1.39 -4.07 6.71
N PHE A 76 1.42 -5.36 7.07
CA PHE A 76 1.84 -5.81 8.39
C PHE A 76 3.34 -5.55 8.68
N LEU A 77 4.20 -5.62 7.67
CA LEU A 77 5.64 -5.35 7.78
C LEU A 77 5.94 -3.84 7.91
N LEU A 78 5.17 -2.99 7.22
CA LEU A 78 5.26 -1.53 7.33
C LEU A 78 4.85 -1.05 8.73
N ILE A 79 3.88 -1.69 9.39
CA ILE A 79 3.43 -1.33 10.74
C ILE A 79 4.28 -1.95 11.87
N THR A 80 5.03 -3.03 11.62
CA THR A 80 5.83 -3.72 12.67
C THR A 80 7.30 -3.34 12.68
N ILE A 81 7.80 -2.65 11.67
CA ILE A 81 9.20 -2.19 11.62
C ILE A 81 9.23 -0.66 11.68
N PRO A 82 9.46 -0.05 12.85
CA PRO A 82 9.62 1.41 12.99
C PRO A 82 10.92 1.95 12.34
N ASN A 83 11.54 1.22 11.41
CA ASN A 83 12.88 1.51 10.89
C ASN A 83 13.14 1.07 9.43
N LEU A 84 12.12 0.71 8.65
CA LEU A 84 12.35 0.27 7.26
C LEU A 84 12.74 1.43 6.32
N ILE A 85 12.48 2.68 6.71
CA ILE A 85 12.90 3.88 5.95
C ILE A 85 14.40 4.20 6.20
N ASN A 86 14.98 3.83 7.36
CA ASN A 86 16.36 4.18 7.72
C ASN A 86 17.44 3.15 7.32
N ARG A 87 17.08 2.00 6.75
CA ARG A 87 18.06 0.93 6.40
C ARG A 87 18.28 0.69 4.91
N THR A 88 17.71 1.53 4.05
CA THR A 88 17.97 1.47 2.60
C THR A 88 18.80 2.66 2.09
N ILE A 89 19.31 3.48 3.02
CA ILE A 89 20.25 4.57 2.76
C ILE A 89 21.39 4.47 3.79
N SER A 90 22.26 3.48 3.64
CA SER A 90 23.63 3.45 4.15
C SER A 90 24.47 2.46 3.34
#